data_AF-A0A9P6B7U5-F1
#
_entry.id   AF-A0A9P6B7U5-F1
#
_cell.length_a   1.000
_cell.length_b   1.000
_cell.length_c   1.000
_cell.angle_alpha   90.00
_cell.angle_beta   90.00
_cell.angle_gamma   90.00
#
_symmetry.space_group_name_H-M   'P 1'
#
loop_
_entity.id
_entity.type
_entity.pdbx_description
1 polymer ?
#
loop_
_entity_poly.entity_id
_entity_poly.type
_entity_poly.pdbx_seq_one_letter_code
_entity_poly.pdbx_strand_id
1 'polypeptide(L)'
;MLDSVPSIKDVQFHSAREYNVLVCLWQVENCRIQLSGVPYLVCIAAMGSGETLTFWLPILYQKGTTFIIVPLKNLGKQMADVAASLRLTSALVTHNTLTKLLLKV
;
A
#
# COMPACT_ATOMS: atom_id res chain seq x y z
N MET A 1 5.79 -18.83 -4.45
CA MET A 1 4.58 -19.22 -5.20
C MET A 1 3.41 -18.64 -4.41
N LEU A 2 2.57 -17.79 -5.00
CA LEU A 2 1.41 -17.24 -4.28
C LEU A 2 0.40 -18.37 -4.12
N ASP A 3 0.17 -18.80 -2.88
CA ASP A 3 -0.81 -19.82 -2.52
C ASP A 3 -2.23 -19.25 -2.72
N SER A 4 -2.68 -19.21 -3.98
CA SER A 4 -4.01 -18.73 -4.43
C SER A 4 -4.35 -17.26 -4.11
N VAL A 5 -5.15 -16.63 -4.97
CA VAL A 5 -5.66 -15.27 -4.74
C VAL A 5 -6.68 -15.31 -3.58
N PRO A 6 -6.53 -14.50 -2.51
CA PRO A 6 -7.36 -14.58 -1.31
C PRO A 6 -8.83 -14.26 -1.60
N SER A 7 -9.76 -14.89 -0.86
CA SER A 7 -11.20 -14.64 -1.03
C SER A 7 -11.60 -13.24 -0.55
N ILE A 8 -12.79 -12.77 -0.95
CA ILE A 8 -13.31 -11.47 -0.50
C ILE A 8 -13.36 -11.41 1.03
N LYS A 9 -13.85 -12.49 1.66
CA LYS A 9 -13.97 -12.59 3.11
C LYS A 9 -12.61 -12.56 3.80
N ASP A 10 -11.60 -13.19 3.20
CA ASP A 10 -10.24 -13.20 3.77
C ASP A 10 -9.63 -11.80 3.75
N VAL A 11 -9.77 -11.06 2.64
CA VAL A 11 -9.27 -9.68 2.55
C VAL A 11 -9.96 -8.78 3.56
N GLN A 12 -11.29 -8.90 3.72
CA GLN A 12 -12.03 -8.15 4.73
C GLN A 12 -11.61 -8.52 6.15
N PHE A 13 -11.47 -9.81 6.44
CA PHE A 13 -11.09 -10.31 7.76
C PHE A 13 -9.67 -9.87 8.15
N HIS A 14 -8.69 -10.06 7.26
CA HIS A 14 -7.31 -9.66 7.54
C HIS A 14 -7.15 -8.14 7.61
N SER A 15 -7.83 -7.38 6.77
CA SER A 15 -7.83 -5.91 6.88
C SER A 15 -8.42 -5.43 8.22
N ALA A 16 -9.53 -6.03 8.66
CA ALA A 16 -10.10 -5.70 9.96
C ALA A 16 -9.18 -6.10 11.11
N ARG A 17 -8.52 -7.26 11.02
CA ARG A 17 -7.63 -7.77 12.08
C ARG A 17 -6.31 -7.00 12.18
N GLU A 18 -5.64 -6.78 11.06
CA GLU A 18 -4.28 -6.22 11.03
C GLU A 18 -4.27 -4.69 10.93
N TYR A 19 -5.22 -4.12 10.18
CA TYR A 19 -5.28 -2.68 9.91
C TYR A 19 -6.43 -1.97 10.64
N ASN A 20 -7.31 -2.71 11.32
CA ASN A 20 -8.50 -2.17 11.98
C ASN A 20 -9.42 -1.38 11.03
N VAL A 21 -9.49 -1.82 9.76
CA VAL A 21 -10.34 -1.20 8.73
C VAL A 21 -11.12 -2.27 7.99
N LEU A 22 -12.44 -2.07 7.86
CA LEU A 22 -13.29 -2.90 7.00
C LEU A 22 -13.26 -2.36 5.56
N VAL A 23 -12.69 -3.15 4.65
CA VAL A 23 -12.61 -2.80 3.22
C VAL A 23 -13.90 -3.09 2.47
N CYS A 24 -14.24 -2.21 1.54
CA CYS A 24 -15.37 -2.38 0.63
C CYS A 24 -14.99 -3.24 -0.58
N LEU A 25 -16.00 -3.66 -1.36
CA LEU A 25 -15.83 -4.66 -2.42
C LEU A 25 -14.83 -4.25 -3.50
N TRP A 26 -14.83 -2.98 -3.94
CA TRP A 26 -13.92 -2.56 -5.01
C TRP A 26 -12.46 -2.49 -4.54
N GLN A 27 -12.21 -2.16 -3.27
CA GLN A 27 -10.86 -2.19 -2.69
C GLN A 27 -10.34 -3.62 -2.58
N VAL A 28 -11.22 -4.56 -2.22
CA VAL A 28 -10.91 -5.99 -2.20
C VAL A 28 -10.59 -6.50 -3.60
N GLU A 29 -11.40 -6.14 -4.59
CA GLU A 29 -11.17 -6.57 -5.97
C GLU A 29 -9.87 -5.99 -6.53
N ASN A 30 -9.58 -4.72 -6.24
CA ASN A 30 -8.31 -4.10 -6.60
C ASN A 30 -7.12 -4.88 -6.00
N CYS A 31 -7.17 -5.21 -4.70
CA CYS A 31 -6.15 -6.04 -4.04
C CYS A 31 -5.99 -7.42 -4.72
N ARG A 32 -7.11 -8.10 -4.99
CA ARG A 32 -7.10 -9.42 -5.65
C ARG A 32 -6.48 -9.37 -7.05
N ILE A 33 -6.77 -8.33 -7.83
CA ILE A 33 -6.16 -8.13 -9.16
C ILE A 33 -4.66 -7.85 -9.03
N GLN A 34 -4.23 -7.02 -8.08
CA GLN A 34 -2.79 -6.82 -7.82
C GLN A 34 -2.10 -8.15 -7.47
N LEU A 35 -2.74 -9.00 -6.66
CA LEU A 35 -2.21 -10.29 -6.23
C LEU A 35 -2.27 -11.38 -7.32
N SER A 36 -3.08 -11.21 -8.38
CA SER A 36 -3.15 -12.19 -9.48
C SER A 36 -1.98 -12.09 -10.45
N GLY A 37 -1.09 -11.10 -10.27
CA GLY A 37 0.12 -10.94 -11.06
C GLY A 37 -0.10 -10.25 -12.40
N VAL A 38 -1.20 -9.50 -12.56
CA VAL A 38 -1.35 -8.65 -13.73
C VAL A 38 -0.22 -7.62 -13.78
N PRO A 39 0.32 -7.29 -14.97
CA PRO A 39 1.45 -6.38 -15.06
C PRO A 39 1.08 -4.94 -14.74
N TYR A 40 -0.17 -4.54 -15.02
CA TYR A 40 -0.65 -3.17 -14.84
C TYR A 40 -2.11 -3.15 -14.38
N LEU A 41 -2.41 -2.27 -13.43
CA LEU A 41 -3.76 -1.98 -12.95
C LEU A 41 -3.93 -0.46 -12.83
N VAL A 42 -5.01 0.07 -13.39
CA VAL A 42 -5.40 1.48 -13.23
C VAL A 42 -6.64 1.54 -12.35
N CYS A 43 -6.53 2.28 -11.24
CA CYS A 43 -7.63 2.55 -10.33
C CYS A 43 -8.05 4.01 -10.46
N ILE A 44 -9.35 4.26 -10.65
CA ILE A 44 -9.93 5.60 -10.69
C ILE A 44 -10.98 5.67 -9.60
N ALA A 45 -10.77 6.56 -8.63
CA ALA A 45 -11.73 6.78 -7.56
C ALA A 45 -11.73 8.26 -7.14
N ALA A 46 -12.82 8.71 -6.55
CA ALA A 46 -12.93 10.08 -6.05
C ALA A 46 -12.01 10.31 -4.85
N MET A 47 -11.56 11.54 -4.63
CA MET A 47 -10.79 11.89 -3.43
C MET A 47 -11.58 11.54 -2.17
N GLY A 48 -10.91 10.95 -1.17
CA GLY A 48 -11.54 10.51 0.07
C GLY A 48 -12.29 9.18 0.01
N SER A 49 -12.38 8.54 -1.17
CA SER A 49 -13.02 7.22 -1.33
C SER A 49 -12.21 6.05 -0.72
N GLY A 50 -10.96 6.30 -0.32
CA GLY A 50 -10.09 5.29 0.27
C GLY A 50 -9.23 4.52 -0.73
N GLU A 51 -8.91 5.11 -1.89
CA GLU A 51 -7.96 4.52 -2.86
C GLU A 51 -6.59 4.21 -2.25
N THR A 52 -6.13 5.04 -1.33
CA THR A 52 -4.84 4.85 -0.64
C THR A 52 -4.77 3.50 0.08
N LEU A 53 -5.89 2.97 0.57
CA LEU A 53 -5.93 1.68 1.24
C LEU A 53 -5.50 0.53 0.31
N THR A 54 -5.75 0.67 -1.00
CA THR A 54 -5.42 -0.35 -2.00
C THR A 54 -3.91 -0.58 -2.17
N PHE A 55 -3.07 0.38 -1.78
CA PHE A 55 -1.60 0.20 -1.78
C PHE A 55 -1.12 -0.71 -0.65
N TRP A 56 -1.87 -0.77 0.46
CA TRP A 56 -1.45 -1.47 1.68
C TRP A 56 -2.02 -2.88 1.77
N LEU A 57 -3.17 -3.16 1.13
CA LEU A 57 -3.83 -4.46 1.21
C LEU A 57 -3.00 -5.64 0.66
N PRO A 58 -2.29 -5.53 -0.48
CA PRO A 58 -1.48 -6.64 -0.99
C PRO A 58 -0.34 -7.05 -0.06
N ILE A 59 0.15 -6.14 0.78
CA ILE A 59 1.24 -6.39 1.75
C ILE A 59 0.85 -7.46 2.77
N LEU A 60 -0.45 -7.64 3.05
CA LEU A 60 -0.95 -8.70 3.93
C LEU A 60 -0.67 -10.11 3.37
N TYR A 61 -0.44 -10.24 2.07
CA TYR A 61 -0.34 -11.52 1.37
C TYR A 61 1.00 -11.73 0.64
N GLN A 62 1.77 -10.67 0.45
CA GLN A 62 3.04 -10.72 -0.26
C GLN A 62 4.20 -10.30 0.63
N LYS A 63 5.26 -11.11 0.61
CA LYS A 63 6.56 -10.71 1.13
C LYS A 63 7.29 -9.92 0.05
N GLY A 64 7.65 -8.68 0.34
CA GLY A 64 8.35 -7.82 -0.62
C GLY A 64 8.43 -6.37 -0.15
N THR A 65 8.80 -5.50 -1.08
CA THR A 65 8.87 -4.05 -0.88
C THR A 65 7.97 -3.35 -1.88
N THR A 66 7.02 -2.56 -1.38
CA THR A 66 6.15 -1.72 -2.20
C THR A 66 6.78 -0.35 -2.37
N PHE A 67 6.94 0.10 -3.61
CA PHE A 67 7.37 1.46 -3.93
C PHE A 67 6.15 2.32 -4.21
N ILE A 68 5.91 3.34 -3.38
CA ILE A 68 4.85 4.32 -3.58
C ILE A 68 5.50 5.62 -4.06
N ILE A 69 5.26 5.97 -5.31
CA ILE A 69 5.79 7.18 -5.93
C ILE A 69 4.73 8.27 -5.83
N VAL A 70 5.09 9.39 -5.20
CA VAL A 70 4.18 10.52 -5.02
C VAL A 70 4.84 11.83 -5.47
N PRO A 71 4.09 12.76 -6.07
CA PRO A 71 4.65 14.01 -6.57
C PRO A 71 4.94 15.03 -5.46
N LEU A 72 4.29 14.91 -4.30
CA LEU A 72 4.36 15.90 -3.21
C LEU A 72 5.06 15.34 -1.97
N LYS A 73 5.99 16.12 -1.40
CA LYS A 73 6.70 15.76 -0.17
C LYS A 73 5.76 15.51 1.00
N ASN A 74 4.75 16.37 1.17
CA ASN A 74 3.77 16.24 2.24
C ASN A 74 2.90 14.99 2.07
N LEU A 75 2.57 14.63 0.83
CA LEU A 75 1.84 13.39 0.55
C LEU A 75 2.72 12.18 0.87
N GLY A 76 4.02 12.22 0.55
CA GLY A 76 4.97 11.17 0.93
C GLY A 76 5.10 11.01 2.44
N LYS A 77 5.09 12.12 3.18
CA LYS A 77 5.04 12.09 4.65
C LYS A 77 3.74 11.44 5.15
N GLN A 78 2.58 11.79 4.59
CA GLN A 78 1.31 11.16 4.93
C GLN A 78 1.33 9.65 4.66
N MET A 79 1.91 9.19 3.54
CA MET A 79 2.05 7.76 3.27
C MET A 79 2.94 7.06 4.30
N ALA A 80 4.05 7.69 4.70
CA ALA A 80 4.92 7.15 5.74
C ALA A 80 4.25 7.11 7.12
N ASP A 81 3.48 8.14 7.47
CA ASP A 81 2.71 8.19 8.72
C ASP A 81 1.62 7.11 8.74
N VAL A 82 0.95 6.84 7.61
CA VAL A 82 0.00 5.71 7.46
C VAL A 82 0.72 4.37 7.58
N ALA A 83 1.87 4.18 6.92
CA ALA A 83 2.64 2.94 7.07
C ALA A 83 3.01 2.69 8.54
N ALA A 84 3.43 3.72 9.26
CA ALA A 84 3.74 3.63 10.69
C ALA A 84 2.51 3.26 11.54
N SER A 85 1.33 3.83 11.25
CA SER A 85 0.09 3.48 11.96
C SER A 85 -0.35 2.03 11.72
N LEU A 86 -0.03 1.49 10.54
CA LEU A 86 -0.22 0.07 10.19
C LEU A 86 0.93 -0.82 10.66
N ARG A 87 1.90 -0.29 11.42
CA ARG A 87 3.09 -0.99 11.94
C ARG A 87 3.97 -1.60 10.83
N LEU A 88 3.96 -0.99 9.65
CA LEU A 88 4.81 -1.34 8.52
C LEU A 88 6.14 -0.60 8.60
N THR A 89 7.23 -1.29 8.29
CA THR A 89 8.53 -0.64 8.12
C THR A 89 8.54 0.10 6.79
N SER A 90 8.78 1.42 6.84
CA SER A 90 8.82 2.27 5.63
C SER A 90 9.96 3.28 5.68
N ALA A 91 10.37 3.76 4.51
CA ALA A 91 11.36 4.83 4.36
C ALA A 91 10.85 5.87 3.36
N LEU A 92 10.96 7.15 3.72
CA LEU A 92 10.60 8.26 2.85
C LEU A 92 11.86 8.84 2.19
N VAL A 93 11.97 8.64 0.88
CA VAL A 93 13.05 9.21 0.07
C VAL A 93 12.56 10.48 -0.60
N THR A 94 13.19 11.61 -0.26
CA THR A 94 12.97 12.90 -0.91
C THR A 94 14.32 13.50 -1.30
N HIS A 95 14.32 14.59 -2.07
CA HIS A 95 15.54 15.38 -2.33
C HIS A 95 16.39 15.59 -1.07
N ASN A 96 15.78 16.02 0.04
CA ASN A 96 16.51 16.34 1.28
C ASN A 96 17.09 15.09 1.97
N THR A 97 16.45 13.94 1.80
CA THR A 97 16.95 12.65 2.31
C THR A 97 18.09 12.13 1.43
N LEU A 98 17.99 12.32 0.11
CA LEU A 98 18.98 11.88 -0.88
C LEU A 98 20.32 12.60 -0.67
N THR A 99 20.28 13.92 -0.46
CA THR A 99 21.48 14.74 -0.25
C THR A 99 22.26 14.31 1.00
N LYS A 100 21.57 13.87 2.06
CA LYS A 100 22.22 13.38 3.30
C LYS A 100 22.84 11.98 3.18
N LEU A 101 22.34 11.16 2.25
CA LEU A 101 22.92 9.84 1.95
C LEU A 101 24.10 9.94 0.97
N LEU A 102 24.06 10.88 0.02
CA LEU A 102 25.08 11.04 -1.01
C LEU A 102 26.29 11.89 -0.58
N LEU A 103 26.15 12.77 0.42
CA LEU A 103 27.26 13.60 0.94
C LEU A 103 28.00 12.98 2.14
N LYS A 104 27.82 11.68 2.39
CA LYS A 104 28.60 10.91 3.38
C LYS A 104 29.68 10.04 2.73
N VAL A 105 30.20 10.46 1.58
CA VAL A 105 31.37 9.86 0.92
C VAL A 105 32.51 10.87 0.96
#